data_AF-A0AAU5T3Q6-F1
#
_entry.id   AF-A0AAU5T3Q6-F1
#
_cell.length_a   1.000
_cell.length_b   1.000
_cell.length_c   1.000
_cell.angle_alpha   90.00
_cell.angle_beta   90.00
_cell.angle_gamma   90.00
#
_symmetry.space_group_name_H-M   'P 1'
#
loop_
_entity.id
_entity.type
_entity.pdbx_description
1 polymer ?
#
loop_
_entity_poly.entity_id
_entity_poly.type
_entity_poly.pdbx_seq_one_letter_code
_entity_poly.pdbx_strand_id
1 'polypeptide(L)' 'MRDPHTAPPTLAAPPGSPGAGPALPPCPVCAGRVERISWRERPGESVVLVLAPCGHRHATPAPPLLAVTHGPALEV' A
#
# COMPACT_ATOMS: atom_id res chain seq x y z
N MET A 1 -19.05 -5.44 -24.90
CA MET A 1 -18.43 -6.34 -23.91
C MET A 1 -17.09 -5.72 -23.53
N ARG A 2 -17.03 -5.02 -22.38
CA ARG A 2 -15.83 -4.29 -21.93
C ARG A 2 -15.11 -5.19 -20.93
N ASP A 3 -13.85 -5.46 -21.19
CA ASP A 3 -12.99 -6.25 -20.32
C ASP A 3 -12.85 -5.56 -18.94
N PRO A 4 -13.18 -6.24 -17.81
CA PRO A 4 -13.14 -5.64 -16.48
C PRO A 4 -11.76 -5.74 -15.80
N HIS A 5 -10.72 -6.26 -16.47
CA HIS A 5 -9.42 -6.55 -15.85
C HIS A 5 -8.33 -5.50 -16.09
N THR A 6 -8.70 -4.22 -16.20
CA THR A 6 -7.69 -3.16 -16.06
C THR A 6 -7.34 -3.03 -14.58
N ALA A 7 -6.32 -3.76 -14.14
CA ALA A 7 -5.75 -3.63 -12.81
C ALA A 7 -5.40 -2.14 -12.57
N PRO A 8 -5.79 -1.54 -11.43
CA PRO A 8 -5.38 -0.19 -11.10
C PRO A 8 -3.84 -0.12 -11.01
N PRO A 9 -3.22 1.04 -11.26
CA PRO A 9 -1.78 1.17 -11.14
C PRO A 9 -1.35 0.81 -9.71
N THR A 10 -0.73 -0.35 -9.57
CA THR A 10 -0.03 -0.74 -8.35
C THR A 10 1.01 0.35 -8.08
N LEU A 11 1.00 0.92 -6.87
CA LEU A 11 2.11 1.72 -6.36
C LEU A 11 3.35 0.82 -6.29
N ALA A 12 4.05 0.69 -7.40
CA ALA A 12 5.26 -0.10 -7.49
C ALA A 12 6.36 0.65 -6.73
N ALA A 13 6.73 0.14 -5.56
CA ALA A 13 7.98 0.51 -4.92
C ALA A 13 9.14 0.03 -5.81
N PRO A 14 10.23 0.82 -5.97
CA PRO A 14 11.39 0.39 -6.72
C PRO A 14 11.97 -0.89 -6.11
N PRO A 15 12.57 -1.80 -6.91
CA PRO A 15 13.20 -3.01 -6.40
C PRO A 15 14.42 -2.64 -5.55
N GLY A 16 14.22 -2.52 -4.24
CA GLY A 16 15.27 -2.33 -3.25
C GLY A 16 15.92 -3.66 -2.86
N SER A 17 17.22 -3.61 -2.57
CA SER A 17 18.14 -4.71 -2.31
C SER A 17 17.59 -5.90 -1.51
N PRO A 18 18.04 -7.14 -1.81
CA PRO A 18 17.65 -8.34 -1.07
C PRO A 18 18.12 -8.21 0.39
N GLY A 19 17.16 -7.97 1.30
CA GLY A 19 17.41 -7.72 2.72
C GLY A 19 16.62 -6.56 3.30
N ALA A 20 16.13 -5.64 2.46
CA ALA A 20 15.15 -4.64 2.88
C ALA A 20 13.74 -5.24 2.74
N GLY A 21 13.01 -5.36 3.84
CA GLY A 21 11.56 -5.63 3.76
C GLY A 21 10.86 -4.58 2.88
N PRO A 22 9.61 -4.84 2.42
CA PRO A 22 8.92 -3.94 1.51
C PRO A 22 8.85 -2.52 2.10
N ALA A 23 9.51 -1.56 1.43
CA ALA A 23 9.50 -0.17 1.84
C ALA A 23 8.17 0.48 1.44
N LEU A 24 7.55 1.22 2.36
CA LEU A 24 6.34 1.99 2.06
C LEU A 24 6.67 3.15 1.11
N PRO A 25 5.74 3.49 0.18
CA PRO A 25 5.93 4.64 -0.70
C PRO A 25 5.98 5.95 0.11
N PRO A 26 6.66 7.00 -0.40
CA PRO A 26 6.71 8.30 0.27
C PRO A 26 5.32 8.95 0.29
N CYS A 27 5.14 9.93 1.19
CA CYS A 27 3.90 10.68 1.27
C CYS A 27 3.67 11.48 -0.02
N PRO A 28 2.52 11.35 -0.71
CA PRO A 28 2.26 12.08 -1.95
C PRO A 28 2.06 13.60 -1.72
N VAL A 29 1.90 14.03 -0.47
CA VAL A 29 1.68 15.45 -0.12
C VAL A 29 2.99 16.17 0.21
N CYS A 30 3.83 15.58 1.07
CA CYS A 30 5.06 16.23 1.54
C CYS A 30 6.35 15.51 1.11
N ALA A 31 6.26 14.44 0.32
CA ALA A 31 7.37 13.57 -0.06
C ALA A 31 8.14 12.92 1.11
N GLY A 32 7.66 13.07 2.35
CA GLY A 32 8.29 12.52 3.54
C GLY A 32 8.23 10.99 3.61
N ARG A 33 9.17 10.40 4.36
CA ARG A 33 9.21 8.95 4.63
C ARG A 33 7.95 8.51 5.36
N VAL A 34 7.30 7.45 4.87
CA VAL A 34 6.14 6.82 5.51
C VAL A 34 6.61 5.59 6.26
N GLU A 35 6.19 5.49 7.51
CA GLU A 35 6.50 4.34 8.38
C GLU A 35 5.26 3.49 8.67
N ARG A 36 4.07 4.06 8.50
CA ARG A 36 2.80 3.36 8.73
C ARG A 36 1.70 3.97 7.87
N ILE A 37 0.85 3.12 7.33
CA ILE A 37 -0.40 3.50 6.66
C ILE A 37 -1.54 2.88 7.45
N SER A 38 -2.53 3.68 7.83
CA SER A 38 -3.76 3.17 8.43
C SER A 38 -4.97 3.63 7.61
N TRP A 39 -5.99 2.78 7.54
CA TRP A 39 -7.23 3.08 6.85
C TRP A 39 -8.40 2.36 7.48
N ARG A 40 -9.62 2.76 7.11
CA ARG A 40 -10.85 2.03 7.37
C ARG A 40 -11.58 1.89 6.06
N GLU A 41 -12.01 0.67 5.76
CA GLU A 41 -12.81 0.37 4.57
C GLU A 41 -14.29 0.33 4.95
N ARG A 42 -15.12 0.92 4.09
CA ARG A 42 -16.58 0.85 4.17
C ARG A 42 -17.10 0.52 2.77
N PRO A 43 -17.97 -0.49 2.61
CA PRO A 43 -18.51 -0.84 1.31
C PRO A 43 -19.19 0.36 0.62
N GLY A 44 -18.82 0.64 -0.62
CA GLY A 44 -19.38 1.74 -1.41
C GLY A 44 -18.82 3.13 -1.13
N GLU A 45 -17.86 3.27 -0.21
CA GLU A 45 -17.19 4.54 0.09
C GLU A 45 -15.72 4.53 -0.35
N SER A 46 -15.19 5.72 -0.67
CA SER A 46 -13.74 5.89 -0.89
C SER A 46 -12.96 5.62 0.39
N VAL A 47 -11.81 4.97 0.27
CA VAL A 47 -10.93 4.67 1.39
C VAL A 47 -10.02 5.86 1.66
N VAL A 48 -9.88 6.24 2.93
CA VAL A 48 -8.94 7.30 3.35
C VAL A 48 -7.75 6.68 4.04
N LEU A 49 -6.57 6.88 3.45
CA LEU A 49 -5.27 6.51 4.00
C LEU A 49 -4.77 7.62 4.92
N VAL A 50 -4.27 7.26 6.11
CA VAL A 50 -3.55 8.16 7.02
C VAL A 50 -2.09 7.73 7.06
N LEU A 51 -1.19 8.65 6.73
CA LEU A 51 0.23 8.39 6.56
C LEU A 51 1.02 8.88 7.78
N ALA A 52 1.63 7.98 8.53
CA ALA A 52 2.48 8.34 9.67
C ALA A 52 3.96 8.45 9.23
N PRO A 53 4.72 9.41 9.81
CA PRO A 53 4.35 10.29 10.92
C PRO A 53 3.63 11.59 10.51
N CYS A 54 3.62 11.96 9.23
CA CYS A 54 3.17 13.29 8.79
C CYS A 54 1.67 13.59 9.00
N GLY A 55 0.83 12.58 9.21
CA GLY A 55 -0.60 12.74 9.47
C GLY A 55 -1.45 13.09 8.23
N HIS A 56 -0.83 13.21 7.05
CA HIS A 56 -1.56 13.52 5.82
C HIS A 56 -2.58 12.43 5.46
N ARG A 57 -3.72 12.88 4.95
CA ARG A 57 -4.85 12.04 4.54
C ARG A 57 -4.90 12.00 3.02
N HIS A 58 -4.99 10.81 2.44
CA HIS A 58 -5.10 10.60 1.01
C HIS A 58 -6.30 9.70 0.69
N ALA A 59 -7.23 10.19 -0.14
CA ALA A 59 -8.41 9.44 -0.56
C ALA A 59 -8.10 8.62 -1.81
N THR A 60 -8.45 7.34 -1.79
CA THR A 60 -8.30 6.40 -2.90
C THR A 60 -9.64 5.68 -3.16
N PRO A 61 -9.99 5.40 -4.43
CA PRO A 61 -11.22 4.68 -4.76
C PRO A 61 -11.23 3.22 -4.30
N ALA A 62 -10.07 2.64 -3.98
CA ALA A 62 -9.94 1.26 -3.52
C ALA A 62 -8.93 1.16 -2.36
N PRO A 63 -9.12 0.20 -1.42
CA PRO A 63 -8.16 -0.05 -0.35
C PRO A 63 -6.82 -0.56 -0.91
N PRO A 64 -5.70 -0.35 -0.19
CA PRO A 64 -4.42 -0.90 -0.58
C PRO A 64 -4.44 -2.43 -0.47
N LEU A 65 -3.89 -3.11 -1.48
CA LEU A 65 -3.73 -4.56 -1.47
C LEU A 65 -2.57 -4.95 -0.55
N LEU A 66 -2.86 -5.74 0.47
CA LEU A 66 -1.86 -6.35 1.33
C LEU A 66 -1.52 -7.75 0.83
N ALA A 67 -0.28 -7.95 0.38
CA ALA A 67 0.24 -9.27 0.05
C ALA A 67 0.80 -9.93 1.31
N VAL A 68 0.28 -11.11 1.66
CA VAL A 68 0.85 -11.96 2.71
C VAL A 68 1.84 -12.90 2.05
N THR A 69 3.13 -12.70 2.31
CA THR A 69 4.17 -13.66 1.93
C THR A 69 4.39 -14.62 3.09
N HIS A 70 4.07 -15.90 2.88
CA HIS A 70 4.49 -16.95 3.81
C HIS A 70 6.01 -17.12 3.72
N GLY A 71 6.69 -17.12 4.86
CA GLY A 71 8.11 -17.52 4.93
C GLY A 71 8.27 -19.02 4.67
N PRO A 72 9.46 -19.48 4.27
CA PRO A 72 9.71 -20.92 4.16
C PRO A 72 9.46 -21.57 5.53
N ALA A 73 8.68 -22.65 5.55
CA ALA A 73 8.55 -23.47 6.74
C ALA A 73 9.95 -23.98 7.09
N LEU A 74 10.45 -23.61 8.26
CA LEU A 74 11.60 -24.29 8.85
C LEU A 74 11.13 -25.70 9.20
N GLU A 75 11.33 -26.67 8.30
CA GLU A 75 11.24 -28.08 8.63
C GLU A 75 12.35 -28.38 9.66
N VAL A 76 11.93 -28.85 10.84
CA VAL A 76 12.79 -29.32 11.95
C VAL A 76 12.94 -30.83 11.85
#